data_AF-A0A6L8MWP9-F1
#
_entry.id   AF-A0A6L8MWP9-F1
#
_cell.length_a   1.000
_cell.length_b   1.000
_cell.length_c   1.000
_cell.angle_alpha   90.00
_cell.angle_beta   90.00
_cell.angle_gamma   90.00
#
_symmetry.space_group_name_H-M   'P 1'
#
loop_
_entity.id
_entity.type
_entity.pdbx_description
1 polymer ?
#
loop_
_entity_poly.entity_id
_entity_poly.type
_entity_poly.pdbx_seq_one_letter_code
_entity_poly.pdbx_strand_id
1 'polypeptide(L)' 'MAIFTNDIKVANYEATNNLFKIMENQEVDWKLLRNMIVFNMDDKKGYTKLRR' A
#
# COMPACT_ATOMS: atom_id res chain seq x y z
N MET A 1 -2.05 -4.18 -5.57
CA MET A 1 -1.66 -4.65 -4.22
C MET A 1 -0.85 -5.95 -4.22
N ALA A 2 -0.93 -6.79 -5.27
CA ALA A 2 -0.20 -8.06 -5.35
C ALA A 2 1.29 -8.00 -4.97
N ILE A 3 1.98 -6.91 -5.33
CA ILE A 3 3.41 -6.70 -5.04
C ILE A 3 3.68 -6.56 -3.53
N PHE A 4 2.75 -5.97 -2.77
CA PHE A 4 2.89 -5.71 -1.34
C PHE A 4 2.10 -6.68 -0.44
N THR A 5 1.48 -7.71 -1.02
CA THR A 5 0.64 -8.67 -0.27
C THR A 5 1.42 -9.37 0.84
N ASN A 6 2.69 -9.73 0.58
CA ASN A 6 3.53 -10.37 1.59
C ASN A 6 3.89 -9.39 2.72
N ASP A 7 4.25 -8.15 2.40
CA ASP A 7 4.60 -7.15 3.40
C ASP A 7 3.40 -6.82 4.31
N ILE A 8 2.20 -6.67 3.72
CA ILE A 8 0.93 -6.45 4.44
C ILE A 8 0.62 -7.64 5.36
N LYS A 9 0.87 -8.88 4.90
CA LYS A 9 0.66 -10.09 5.69
C LYS A 9 1.67 -10.20 6.84
N VAL A 10 2.93 -9.85 6.61
CA VAL A 10 3.98 -9.82 7.65
C VAL A 10 3.68 -8.76 8.70
N ALA A 11 3.15 -7.60 8.29
CA ALA A 11 2.68 -6.55 9.19
C ALA A 11 1.37 -6.90 9.93
N ASN A 12 0.80 -8.08 9.66
CA ASN A 12 -0.44 -8.58 10.27
C ASN A 12 -1.64 -7.62 10.07
N TYR A 13 -1.73 -7.02 8.89
CA TYR A 13 -2.86 -6.19 8.49
C TYR A 13 -3.91 -7.00 7.74
N GLU A 14 -5.18 -6.68 7.97
CA GLU A 14 -6.29 -7.22 7.19
C GLU A 14 -6.32 -6.57 5.80
N ALA A 15 -6.48 -7.37 4.75
CA ALA A 15 -6.45 -6.87 3.38
C ALA A 15 -7.51 -7.47 2.48
N THR A 16 -8.01 -6.64 1.57
CA THR A 16 -8.85 -7.00 0.43
C THR A 16 -8.04 -6.82 -0.86
N ASN A 17 -8.65 -6.97 -2.04
CA ASN A 17 -7.92 -6.85 -3.31
C ASN A 17 -7.28 -5.46 -3.54
N ASN A 18 -7.88 -4.39 -3.01
CA ASN A 18 -7.49 -3.00 -3.31
C ASN A 18 -7.26 -2.11 -2.08
N LEU A 19 -7.55 -2.61 -0.88
CA LEU A 19 -7.42 -1.86 0.37
C LEU A 19 -6.91 -2.79 1.46
N PHE A 20 -6.10 -2.27 2.36
CA PHE A 20 -5.76 -2.91 3.63
C PHE A 20 -6.11 -1.99 4.79
N LYS A 21 -6.35 -2.59 5.95
CA LYS A 21 -6.82 -1.94 7.17
C LYS A 21 -5.76 -2.09 8.25
N ILE A 22 -5.43 -0.95 8.86
CA ILE A 22 -4.65 -0.87 10.10
C ILE A 22 -5.63 -0.53 11.21
N MET A 23 -5.72 -1.36 12.25
CA MET A 23 -6.57 -1.06 13.40
C MET A 23 -5.97 0.06 14.25
N GLU A 24 -6.79 0.81 14.98
CA GLU A 24 -6.33 1.92 15.84
C GLU A 24 -5.34 1.47 16.93
N ASN A 25 -5.43 0.21 17.35
CA ASN A 25 -4.55 -0.41 18.33
C ASN A 25 -3.30 -1.07 17.71
N GLN A 26 -3.11 -0.97 16.39
CA GLN A 26 -1.94 -1.50 15.70
C GLN A 26 -0.95 -0.39 15.36
N GLU A 27 0.33 -0.71 15.43
CA GLU A 27 1.37 0.21 14.96
C GLU A 27 1.30 0.39 13.45
N VAL A 28 1.59 1.60 13.00
CA VAL A 28 1.63 1.96 11.58
C VAL A 28 3.00 1.63 11.00
N ASP A 29 3.02 0.74 10.00
CA ASP A 29 4.22 0.44 9.23
C ASP A 29 4.48 1.55 8.19
N TRP A 30 5.19 2.59 8.64
CA TRP A 30 5.57 3.73 7.81
C TRP A 30 6.48 3.35 6.65
N LYS A 31 7.25 2.27 6.76
CA LYS A 31 8.15 1.81 5.71
C LYS A 31 7.34 1.21 4.56
N LEU A 32 6.36 0.36 4.89
CA LEU A 32 5.42 -0.19 3.92
C LEU A 32 4.66 0.93 3.20
N LEU A 33 4.10 1.90 3.95
CA LEU A 33 3.38 3.04 3.36
C LEU A 33 4.27 3.84 2.39
N ARG A 34 5.50 4.14 2.79
CA ARG A 34 6.45 4.86 1.92
C ARG A 34 6.73 4.09 0.64
N ASN A 35 6.97 2.79 0.73
CA ASN A 35 7.25 1.95 -0.43
C ASN A 35 6.07 1.91 -1.41
N MET A 36 4.84 1.82 -0.90
CA MET A 36 3.63 1.87 -1.72
C MET A 36 3.45 3.21 -2.43
N ILE A 37 3.74 4.33 -1.74
CA ILE A 37 3.66 5.67 -2.32
C ILE A 37 4.70 5.85 -3.43
N VAL A 38 5.96 5.48 -3.18
CA VAL A 38 7.05 5.58 -4.17
C VAL A 38 6.72 4.74 -5.40
N PHE A 39 6.29 3.49 -5.21
CA PHE A 39 5.86 2.63 -6.31
C PHE A 39 4.76 3.29 -7.15
N ASN A 40 3.71 3.82 -6.51
CA ASN A 40 2.62 4.50 -7.22
C ASN A 40 3.08 5.77 -7.94
N MET A 41 4.04 6.52 -7.39
CA MET A 41 4.60 7.72 -8.03
C MET A 41 5.37 7.37 -9.31
N ASP A 42 6.23 6.35 -9.24
CA ASP A 42 7.02 5.90 -10.38
C ASP A 42 6.14 5.31 -11.47
N ASP A 43 5.18 4.47 -11.07
CA ASP A 43 4.25 3.80 -11.97
C ASP A 43 3.26 4.77 -12.64
N LYS A 44 2.87 5.85 -11.95
CA LYS A 44 2.00 6.89 -12.49
C LYS A 44 2.76 8.04 -13.16
N LYS A 45 4.08 7.92 -13.35
CA LYS A 45 4.85 8.96 -14.01
C LYS A 45 4.31 9.20 -15.43
N GLY A 46 3.81 10.41 -15.69
CA GLY A 46 3.20 10.78 -16.98
C GLY A 46 1.70 10.50 -17.10
N TYR A 47 1.01 10.07 -16.04
CA TYR A 47 -0.44 9.94 -16.06
C TYR A 47 -1.11 11.32 -16.04
N THR A 48 -2.04 11.53 -16.97
CA THR A 48 -2.86 12.76 -17.07
C THR A 48 -4.26 12.59 -16.48
N LYS A 49 -4.62 11.36 -16.10
CA LYS A 49 -5.92 11.02 -15.49
C LYS A 49 -5.74 10.75 -14.01
N LEU A 50 -6.72 11.20 -13.21
CA LEU A 50 -6.72 11.02 -11.76
C LEU A 50 -6.75 9.52 -11.35
N ARG A 51 -7.51 8.72 -12.09
CA ARG A 51 -7.63 7.28 -11.89
C ARG A 51 -6.89 6.54 -13.00
N ARG A 52 -6.35 5.39 -12.63
CA ARG A 52 -5.75 4.44 -13.57
C ARG A 52 -6.83 3.87 -14.48
#